data_AF-A0A159Z918-F1
#
_entry.id   AF-A0A159Z918-F1
#
_cell.length_a   1.000
_cell.length_b   1.000
_cell.length_c   1.000
_cell.angle_alpha   90.00
_cell.angle_beta   90.00
_cell.angle_gamma   90.00
#
_symmetry.space_group_name_H-M   'P 1'
#
loop_
_entity.id
_entity.type
_entity.pdbx_description
1 polymer ?
#
loop_
_entity_poly.entity_id
_entity_poly.type
_entity_poly.pdbx_seq_one_letter_code
_entity_poly.pdbx_strand_id
1 'polypeptide(L)'
;MTHASPKSDADRPVIFEHADEADYAAFLARIPMAESFRRKRLIYRSTFIGRWPDIRDWFAAPLPIRIGCLNGDKQAHPTYPVSFRARSYLYYAAMTDRIRLDYDFLFAVGNMRVAETMEPLNAYEGLDALVADSAKIGYSATGVQAALRVVLPRLAMHTGVRSFGDLRQHHLDEMIAGVDAFAARHDTHIFRNEKERFPAGFQRSWRVKTRVLQLLLFQNGNDVIRPQIIQDKRKPIASPRPDLQEWANRWLERKRVSLARPTVDHMAVSMRHFVTYLSTRRPSILNFADINPELFNDYLRHLQFDIATRTGAPLSINARRARAGTVAKFLSDGAAWDWPNFPTRPILDPNDLPKLAHRVPRFIPEDQLSRLMAQLPSLECEFQKAALLIARWSGARRGEVIRLRLDCLDQYPDGPSDCGYPLERLCGNASCLCMTTPQGYCAKSSSDGSKPTTVRSGMTRLATWSAMSSFAAAGGCRQTICYNTP
;
A
#
# COMPACT_ATOMS: atom_id res chain seq x y z
N MET A 1 -13.68 -25.73 -41.78
CA MET A 1 -13.72 -24.25 -41.76
C MET A 1 -13.09 -23.79 -40.45
N THR A 2 -11.82 -23.43 -40.52
CA THR A 2 -11.00 -22.97 -39.39
C THR A 2 -11.44 -21.54 -39.04
N HIS A 3 -12.07 -21.36 -37.88
CA HIS A 3 -12.35 -20.04 -37.32
C HIS A 3 -11.01 -19.39 -36.93
N ALA A 4 -10.57 -18.43 -37.73
CA ALA A 4 -9.46 -17.56 -37.40
C ALA A 4 -9.87 -16.68 -36.21
N SER A 5 -9.16 -16.79 -35.09
CA SER A 5 -9.21 -15.79 -34.03
C SER A 5 -8.92 -14.40 -34.61
N PRO A 6 -9.65 -13.35 -34.23
CA PRO A 6 -9.33 -12.00 -34.65
C PRO A 6 -7.92 -11.67 -34.15
N LYS A 7 -7.03 -11.27 -35.08
CA LYS A 7 -5.69 -10.76 -34.75
C LYS A 7 -5.85 -9.66 -33.69
N SER A 8 -5.09 -9.76 -32.60
CA SER A 8 -5.06 -8.74 -31.55
C SER A 8 -4.73 -7.37 -32.18
N ASP A 9 -5.37 -6.31 -31.70
CA ASP A 9 -5.15 -4.93 -32.14
C ASP A 9 -3.69 -4.44 -31.90
N ALA A 10 -2.89 -5.26 -31.22
CA ALA A 10 -1.50 -5.02 -30.86
C ALA A 10 -0.50 -5.13 -32.04
N ASP A 11 -0.89 -5.72 -33.17
CA ASP A 11 0.03 -6.06 -34.27
C ASP A 11 -0.19 -5.22 -35.55
N ARG A 12 -0.95 -4.11 -35.46
CA ARG A 12 -1.08 -3.17 -36.57
C ARG A 12 0.23 -2.42 -36.76
N PRO A 13 0.80 -2.38 -37.98
CA PRO A 13 2.05 -1.67 -38.24
C PRO A 13 1.88 -0.20 -37.87
N VAL A 14 2.85 0.34 -37.12
CA VAL A 14 2.87 1.75 -36.77
C VAL A 14 3.05 2.56 -38.04
N ILE A 15 2.01 3.30 -38.40
CA ILE A 15 2.07 4.28 -39.45
C ILE A 15 2.65 5.55 -38.81
N PHE A 16 3.60 6.22 -39.49
CA PHE A 16 4.11 7.53 -39.09
C PHE A 16 3.63 8.53 -40.14
N GLU A 17 2.35 8.84 -40.11
CA GLU A 17 1.70 9.70 -41.11
C GLU A 17 0.80 10.73 -40.44
N HIS A 18 0.58 11.84 -41.12
CA HIS A 18 -0.41 12.83 -40.69
C HIS A 18 -1.83 12.30 -40.91
N ALA A 19 -2.70 12.56 -39.94
CA ALA A 19 -4.12 12.26 -40.11
C ALA A 19 -4.77 13.30 -41.03
N ASP A 20 -5.77 12.86 -41.80
CA ASP A 20 -6.50 13.70 -42.74
C ASP A 20 -7.24 14.84 -42.05
N GLU A 21 -7.40 15.97 -42.75
CA GLU A 21 -8.06 17.14 -42.16
C GLU A 21 -9.54 16.88 -41.89
N ALA A 22 -10.21 16.19 -42.82
CA ALA A 22 -11.60 15.82 -42.71
C ALA A 22 -11.85 14.94 -41.47
N ASP A 23 -11.00 13.94 -41.25
CA ASP A 23 -11.10 13.03 -40.10
C ASP A 23 -10.90 13.78 -38.77
N TYR A 24 -9.89 14.66 -38.70
CA TYR A 24 -9.65 15.46 -37.51
C TYR A 24 -10.77 16.48 -37.26
N ALA A 25 -11.32 17.10 -38.32
CA ALA A 25 -12.45 18.01 -38.21
C ALA A 25 -13.72 17.29 -37.72
N ALA A 26 -14.01 16.10 -38.26
CA ALA A 26 -15.11 15.26 -37.81
C ALA A 26 -14.95 14.84 -36.34
N PHE A 27 -13.73 14.53 -35.91
CA PHE A 27 -13.43 14.28 -34.51
C PHE A 27 -13.67 15.51 -33.62
N LEU A 28 -13.18 16.70 -34.01
CA LEU A 28 -13.38 17.93 -33.26
C LEU A 28 -14.86 18.33 -33.14
N ALA A 29 -15.69 18.00 -34.13
CA ALA A 29 -17.12 18.25 -34.10
C ALA A 29 -17.85 17.46 -33.00
N ARG A 30 -17.31 16.30 -32.59
CA ARG A 30 -17.88 15.44 -31.53
C ARG A 30 -17.54 15.92 -30.12
N ILE A 31 -16.64 16.89 -29.98
CA ILE A 31 -16.23 17.43 -28.68
C ILE A 31 -17.04 18.70 -28.37
N PRO A 32 -17.59 18.84 -27.15
CA PRO A 32 -18.30 20.05 -26.74
C PRO A 32 -17.32 21.23 -26.59
N MET A 33 -17.16 22.01 -27.65
CA MET A 33 -16.31 23.22 -27.66
C MET A 33 -16.87 24.31 -28.58
N ALA A 34 -16.49 25.57 -28.32
CA ALA A 34 -16.91 26.70 -29.14
C ALA A 34 -16.32 26.63 -30.57
N GLU A 35 -17.09 27.08 -31.56
CA GLU A 35 -16.71 27.04 -32.98
C GLU A 35 -15.40 27.78 -33.27
N SER A 36 -15.20 28.94 -32.64
CA SER A 36 -13.95 29.71 -32.74
C SER A 36 -12.73 28.92 -32.26
N PHE A 37 -12.90 28.03 -31.28
CA PHE A 37 -11.84 27.18 -30.76
C PHE A 37 -11.59 25.96 -31.66
N ARG A 38 -12.64 25.39 -32.27
CA ARG A 38 -12.51 24.34 -33.30
C ARG A 38 -11.68 24.85 -34.49
N ARG A 39 -12.02 26.03 -35.00
CA ARG A 39 -11.28 26.66 -36.11
C ARG A 39 -9.81 26.90 -35.74
N LYS A 40 -9.52 27.36 -34.52
CA LYS A 40 -8.13 27.50 -34.04
C LYS A 40 -7.38 26.16 -34.02
N ARG A 41 -8.01 25.06 -33.60
CA ARG A 41 -7.39 23.72 -33.59
C ARG A 41 -7.03 23.24 -35.01
N LEU A 42 -7.86 23.53 -36.01
CA LEU A 42 -7.59 23.23 -37.41
C LEU A 42 -6.42 24.06 -37.95
N ILE A 43 -6.38 25.37 -37.64
CA ILE A 43 -5.26 26.25 -38.00
C ILE A 43 -3.95 25.74 -37.36
N TYR A 44 -3.98 25.30 -36.10
CA TYR A 44 -2.80 24.75 -35.44
C TYR A 44 -2.30 23.46 -36.09
N ARG A 45 -3.21 22.58 -36.53
CA ARG A 45 -2.85 21.40 -37.34
C ARG A 45 -2.19 21.82 -38.65
N SER A 46 -2.81 22.72 -39.42
CA SER A 46 -2.29 23.18 -40.71
C SER A 46 -0.90 23.81 -40.57
N THR A 47 -0.70 24.66 -39.56
CA THR A 47 0.60 25.29 -39.26
C THR A 47 1.65 24.25 -38.87
N PHE A 48 1.26 23.21 -38.12
CA PHE A 48 2.16 22.14 -37.72
C PHE A 48 2.63 21.30 -38.91
N ILE A 49 1.70 20.88 -39.77
CA ILE A 49 2.02 20.11 -40.99
C ILE A 49 2.85 20.95 -41.96
N GLY A 50 2.55 22.25 -42.09
CA GLY A 50 3.37 23.15 -42.90
C GLY A 50 4.81 23.28 -42.41
N ARG A 51 5.04 23.17 -41.09
CA ARG A 51 6.39 23.20 -40.49
C ARG A 51 7.08 21.84 -40.51
N TRP A 52 6.33 20.76 -40.39
CA TRP A 52 6.81 19.38 -40.36
C TRP A 52 6.00 18.55 -41.35
N PRO A 53 6.29 18.61 -42.67
CA PRO A 53 5.53 17.86 -43.66
C PRO A 53 5.72 16.34 -43.51
N ASP A 54 6.94 15.91 -43.18
CA ASP A 54 7.21 14.57 -42.67
C ASP A 54 7.21 14.62 -41.14
N ILE A 55 6.28 13.87 -40.53
CA ILE A 55 6.17 13.81 -39.07
C ILE A 55 7.40 13.17 -38.41
N ARG A 56 8.19 12.39 -39.15
CA ARG A 56 9.41 11.76 -38.63
C ARG A 56 10.48 12.80 -38.28
N ASP A 57 10.54 13.90 -39.03
CA ASP A 57 11.44 15.01 -38.72
C ASP A 57 11.09 15.66 -37.38
N TRP A 58 9.79 15.75 -37.07
CA TRP A 58 9.34 16.20 -35.75
C TRP A 58 9.73 15.22 -34.63
N PHE A 59 9.69 13.91 -34.87
CA PHE A 59 10.17 12.92 -33.90
C PHE A 59 11.68 12.99 -33.68
N ALA A 60 12.45 13.27 -34.73
CA ALA A 60 13.90 13.45 -34.67
C ALA A 60 14.32 14.78 -34.01
N ALA A 61 13.42 15.76 -33.92
CA ALA A 61 13.72 17.04 -33.30
C ALA A 61 14.02 16.92 -31.79
N PRO A 62 14.87 17.79 -31.22
CA PRO A 62 15.12 17.84 -29.79
C PRO A 62 13.83 17.95 -28.95
N LEU A 63 13.80 17.24 -27.82
CA LEU A 63 12.63 17.17 -26.94
C LEU A 63 12.07 18.56 -26.53
N PRO A 64 12.88 19.60 -26.23
CA PRO A 64 12.36 20.95 -25.97
C PRO A 64 11.50 21.52 -27.11
N ILE A 65 11.92 21.31 -28.36
CA ILE A 65 11.17 21.75 -29.55
C ILE A 65 9.85 21.01 -29.67
N ARG A 66 9.86 19.69 -29.40
CA ARG A 66 8.68 18.83 -29.47
C ARG A 66 7.66 19.19 -28.39
N ILE A 67 8.11 19.43 -27.16
CA ILE A 67 7.26 19.82 -26.03
C ILE A 67 6.68 21.22 -26.22
N GLY A 68 7.52 22.16 -26.65
CA GLY A 68 7.17 23.51 -27.04
C GLY A 68 6.89 24.53 -25.94
N CYS A 69 6.29 24.13 -24.81
CA CYS A 69 6.17 24.99 -23.62
C CYS A 69 7.08 24.42 -22.54
N LEU A 70 8.15 25.16 -22.24
CA LEU A 70 9.20 24.77 -21.30
C LEU A 70 8.87 25.25 -19.88
N ASN A 71 9.68 24.84 -18.91
CA ASN A 71 9.58 25.33 -17.54
C ASN A 71 9.81 26.84 -17.50
N GLY A 72 8.92 27.58 -16.83
CA GLY A 72 8.91 29.05 -16.80
C GLY A 72 8.05 29.71 -17.89
N ASP A 73 7.71 28.99 -18.97
CA ASP A 73 6.85 29.52 -20.02
C ASP A 73 5.40 29.70 -19.55
N LYS A 74 4.73 30.72 -20.09
CA LYS A 74 3.28 30.85 -20.01
C LYS A 74 2.65 30.15 -21.21
N GLN A 75 1.51 29.48 -21.03
CA GLN A 75 0.80 28.82 -22.14
C GLN A 75 0.44 29.76 -23.30
N ALA A 76 0.25 31.05 -23.03
CA ALA A 76 0.02 32.08 -24.04
C ALA A 76 1.28 32.39 -24.87
N HIS A 77 2.47 32.20 -24.30
CA HIS A 77 3.78 32.52 -24.87
C HIS A 77 4.76 31.35 -24.69
N PRO A 78 4.50 30.20 -25.35
CA PRO A 78 5.41 29.07 -25.32
C PRO A 78 6.66 29.34 -26.18
N THR A 79 7.81 28.79 -25.77
CA THR A 79 9.09 28.92 -26.51
C THR A 79 8.99 28.40 -27.95
N TYR A 80 8.34 27.25 -28.16
CA TYR A 80 8.06 26.71 -29.50
C TYR A 80 6.54 26.57 -29.71
N PRO A 81 5.87 27.63 -30.22
CA PRO A 81 4.41 27.68 -30.30
C PRO A 81 3.80 26.66 -31.27
N VAL A 82 4.51 26.30 -32.34
CA VAL A 82 4.00 25.37 -33.35
C VAL A 82 3.72 24.00 -32.73
N SER A 83 4.72 23.41 -32.06
CA SER A 83 4.56 22.10 -31.40
C SER A 83 3.60 22.16 -30.21
N PHE A 84 3.67 23.22 -29.38
CA PHE A 84 2.80 23.36 -28.22
C PHE A 84 1.32 23.42 -28.61
N ARG A 85 0.99 24.22 -29.64
CA ARG A 85 -0.38 24.40 -30.12
C ARG A 85 -0.92 23.16 -30.85
N ALA A 86 -0.04 22.36 -31.44
CA ALA A 86 -0.38 21.11 -32.12
C ALA A 86 -0.67 19.93 -31.17
N ARG A 87 -0.46 20.06 -29.85
CA ARG A 87 -0.59 18.94 -28.88
C ARG A 87 -1.88 18.13 -29.00
N SER A 88 -3.04 18.77 -29.16
CA SER A 88 -4.30 18.01 -29.31
C SER A 88 -4.37 17.21 -30.60
N TYR A 89 -3.81 17.74 -31.69
CA TYR A 89 -3.72 17.04 -32.95
C TYR A 89 -2.80 15.83 -32.83
N LEU A 90 -1.65 16.00 -32.16
CA LEU A 90 -0.72 14.89 -31.88
C LEU A 90 -1.37 13.81 -31.00
N TYR A 91 -2.14 14.20 -29.99
CA TYR A 91 -2.88 13.22 -29.17
C TYR A 91 -3.93 12.48 -30.00
N TYR A 92 -4.67 13.18 -30.86
CA TYR A 92 -5.62 12.56 -31.77
C TYR A 92 -4.94 11.57 -32.73
N ALA A 93 -3.84 11.98 -33.38
CA ALA A 93 -3.08 11.12 -34.28
C ALA A 93 -2.53 9.88 -33.55
N ALA A 94 -2.06 10.03 -32.31
CA ALA A 94 -1.58 8.91 -31.50
C ALA A 94 -2.71 7.96 -31.08
N MET A 95 -3.87 8.50 -30.72
CA MET A 95 -5.04 7.71 -30.32
C MET A 95 -5.72 7.01 -31.50
N THR A 96 -5.44 7.42 -32.74
CA THR A 96 -5.95 6.82 -33.99
C THR A 96 -4.89 5.98 -34.74
N ASP A 97 -3.81 5.59 -34.05
CA ASP A 97 -2.72 4.75 -34.58
C ASP A 97 -1.95 5.33 -35.78
N ARG A 98 -2.09 6.64 -36.03
CA ARG A 98 -1.35 7.34 -37.09
C ARG A 98 0.08 7.71 -36.67
N ILE A 99 0.38 7.67 -35.36
CA ILE A 99 1.72 7.79 -34.76
C ILE A 99 1.78 7.03 -33.41
N ARG A 100 3.00 6.83 -32.89
CA ARG A 100 3.25 6.42 -31.49
C ARG A 100 4.11 7.46 -30.78
N LEU A 101 3.64 7.98 -29.65
CA LEU A 101 4.40 8.96 -28.87
C LEU A 101 5.35 8.24 -27.91
N ASP A 102 6.62 8.63 -27.91
CA ASP A 102 7.60 8.13 -26.94
C ASP A 102 7.31 8.62 -25.52
N TYR A 103 7.79 7.85 -24.54
CA TYR A 103 7.60 8.16 -23.13
C TYR A 103 8.29 9.45 -22.69
N ASP A 104 9.41 9.83 -23.31
CA ASP A 104 10.08 11.09 -23.01
C ASP A 104 9.16 12.28 -23.26
N PHE A 105 8.48 12.30 -24.41
CA PHE A 105 7.45 13.29 -24.70
C PHE A 105 6.28 13.21 -23.70
N LEU A 106 5.71 12.03 -23.50
CA LEU A 106 4.52 11.83 -22.66
C LEU A 106 4.73 12.17 -21.17
N PHE A 107 5.96 12.02 -20.67
CA PHE A 107 6.34 12.35 -19.31
C PHE A 107 6.85 13.78 -19.14
N ALA A 108 7.43 14.40 -20.17
CA ALA A 108 7.77 15.82 -20.12
C ALA A 108 6.52 16.71 -20.12
N VAL A 109 5.41 16.29 -20.74
CA VAL A 109 4.16 17.07 -20.68
C VAL A 109 3.49 16.96 -19.31
N GLY A 110 3.55 18.04 -18.53
CA GLY A 110 3.03 18.10 -17.15
C GLY A 110 1.51 17.96 -17.02
N ASN A 111 0.72 18.70 -17.81
CA ASN A 111 -0.75 18.62 -17.79
C ASN A 111 -1.30 18.20 -19.15
N MET A 112 -1.67 16.93 -19.26
CA MET A 112 -2.32 16.34 -20.41
C MET A 112 -3.80 16.17 -20.08
N ARG A 113 -4.65 17.14 -20.42
CA ARG A 113 -6.12 17.02 -20.33
C ARG A 113 -6.68 16.13 -21.45
N VAL A 114 -6.07 14.95 -21.63
CA VAL A 114 -6.36 14.03 -22.73
C VAL A 114 -7.66 13.27 -22.45
N ALA A 115 -7.88 12.82 -21.22
CA ALA A 115 -9.09 12.09 -20.84
C ALA A 115 -10.38 12.89 -21.10
N GLU A 116 -10.36 14.21 -20.87
CA GLU A 116 -11.52 15.09 -21.10
C GLU A 116 -11.76 15.39 -22.59
N THR A 117 -10.73 15.30 -23.43
CA THR A 117 -10.80 15.70 -24.84
C THR A 117 -10.89 14.52 -25.80
N MET A 118 -10.71 13.29 -25.31
CA MET A 118 -10.65 12.07 -26.12
C MET A 118 -11.78 11.08 -25.80
N GLU A 119 -12.75 11.47 -24.96
CA GLU A 119 -13.97 10.70 -24.68
C GLU A 119 -14.66 10.14 -25.95
N PRO A 120 -14.78 10.88 -27.07
CA PRO A 120 -15.43 10.36 -28.28
C PRO A 120 -14.73 9.17 -28.94
N LEU A 121 -13.47 8.87 -28.59
CA LEU A 121 -12.73 7.75 -29.16
C LEU A 121 -13.05 6.41 -28.46
N ASN A 122 -13.88 6.43 -27.40
CA ASN A 122 -14.32 5.26 -26.64
C ASN A 122 -13.16 4.34 -26.19
N ALA A 123 -11.99 4.92 -25.90
CA ALA A 123 -10.87 4.17 -25.35
C ALA A 123 -11.17 3.79 -23.90
N TYR A 124 -10.90 2.53 -23.56
CA TYR A 124 -11.13 1.93 -22.25
C TYR A 124 -12.59 2.00 -21.80
N GLU A 125 -13.49 1.53 -22.66
CA GLU A 125 -14.90 1.32 -22.33
C GLU A 125 -15.05 0.51 -21.02
N GLY A 126 -16.01 0.90 -20.18
CA GLY A 126 -16.19 0.29 -18.86
C GLY A 126 -15.28 0.83 -17.76
N LEU A 127 -14.55 1.94 -17.99
CA LEU A 127 -13.71 2.58 -16.97
C LEU A 127 -14.50 2.89 -15.69
N ASP A 128 -15.73 3.38 -15.80
CA ASP A 128 -16.55 3.72 -14.63
C ASP A 128 -16.94 2.49 -13.80
N ALA A 129 -17.19 1.35 -14.46
CA ALA A 129 -17.45 0.08 -13.77
C ALA A 129 -16.19 -0.40 -13.03
N LEU A 130 -15.02 -0.34 -13.69
CA LEU A 130 -13.74 -0.69 -13.06
C LEU A 130 -13.40 0.22 -11.87
N VAL A 131 -13.71 1.52 -11.97
CA VAL A 131 -13.56 2.49 -10.88
C VAL A 131 -14.55 2.20 -9.75
N ALA A 132 -15.80 1.87 -10.04
CA ALA A 132 -16.78 1.50 -9.03
C ALA A 132 -16.37 0.24 -8.25
N ASP A 133 -15.86 -0.78 -8.95
CA ASP A 133 -15.36 -2.01 -8.34
C ASP A 133 -14.13 -1.78 -7.45
N SER A 134 -13.38 -0.70 -7.68
CA SER A 134 -12.26 -0.32 -6.79
C SER A 134 -12.70 -0.02 -5.36
N ALA A 135 -13.97 0.32 -5.12
CA ALA A 135 -14.50 0.53 -3.77
C ALA A 135 -14.53 -0.79 -2.96
N LYS A 136 -14.80 -1.93 -3.62
CA LYS A 136 -14.84 -3.27 -3.00
C LYS A 136 -13.48 -3.69 -2.42
N ILE A 137 -12.40 -3.13 -2.94
CA ILE A 137 -11.02 -3.36 -2.48
C ILE A 137 -10.49 -2.23 -1.57
N GLY A 138 -11.35 -1.29 -1.16
CA GLY A 138 -11.06 -0.23 -0.19
C GLY A 138 -10.35 1.00 -0.77
N TYR A 139 -10.40 1.21 -2.09
CA TYR A 139 -9.89 2.44 -2.72
C TYR A 139 -10.98 3.51 -2.84
N SER A 140 -10.57 4.78 -2.83
CA SER A 140 -11.45 5.89 -3.19
C SER A 140 -11.65 5.94 -4.70
N ALA A 141 -12.90 5.86 -5.15
CA ALA A 141 -13.27 5.95 -6.57
C ALA A 141 -12.69 7.21 -7.23
N THR A 142 -12.82 8.38 -6.59
CA THR A 142 -12.27 9.65 -7.09
C THR A 142 -10.74 9.60 -7.24
N GLY A 143 -10.04 9.02 -6.26
CA GLY A 143 -8.58 8.88 -6.32
C GLY A 143 -8.12 7.92 -7.42
N VAL A 144 -8.83 6.81 -7.61
CA VAL A 144 -8.57 5.85 -8.68
C VAL A 144 -8.85 6.47 -10.04
N GLN A 145 -9.99 7.12 -10.22
CA GLN A 145 -10.34 7.79 -11.47
C GLN A 145 -9.29 8.84 -11.86
N ALA A 146 -8.83 9.66 -10.91
CA ALA A 146 -7.77 10.63 -11.15
C ALA A 146 -6.43 9.96 -11.54
N ALA A 147 -6.09 8.82 -10.93
CA ALA A 147 -4.90 8.05 -11.28
C ALA A 147 -4.99 7.44 -12.69
N LEU A 148 -6.12 6.81 -13.03
CA LEU A 148 -6.34 6.14 -14.30
C LEU A 148 -6.40 7.15 -15.47
N ARG A 149 -7.04 8.30 -15.28
CA ARG A 149 -7.05 9.40 -16.28
C ARG A 149 -5.66 9.95 -16.61
N VAL A 150 -4.67 9.71 -15.74
CA VAL A 150 -3.27 10.09 -15.99
C VAL A 150 -2.50 8.97 -16.71
N VAL A 151 -2.73 7.72 -16.33
CA VAL A 151 -1.97 6.55 -16.82
C VAL A 151 -2.48 6.06 -18.17
N LEU A 152 -3.78 5.80 -18.28
CA LEU A 152 -4.39 5.12 -19.43
C LEU A 152 -4.14 5.86 -20.76
N PRO A 153 -4.30 7.21 -20.85
CA PRO A 153 -4.04 7.88 -22.12
C PRO A 153 -2.59 7.80 -22.58
N ARG A 154 -1.63 7.71 -21.64
CA ARG A 154 -0.21 7.58 -21.98
C ARG A 154 0.13 6.18 -22.47
N LEU A 155 -0.43 5.16 -21.83
CA LEU A 155 -0.34 3.79 -22.34
C LEU A 155 -0.92 3.70 -23.75
N ALA A 156 -2.17 4.15 -23.95
CA ALA A 156 -2.81 4.12 -25.26
C ALA A 156 -2.02 4.85 -26.35
N MET A 157 -1.48 6.03 -26.09
CA MET A 157 -0.70 6.78 -27.09
C MET A 157 0.68 6.19 -27.37
N HIS A 158 1.25 5.42 -26.43
CA HIS A 158 2.57 4.80 -26.59
C HIS A 158 2.48 3.39 -27.20
N THR A 159 1.55 2.57 -26.73
CA THR A 159 1.40 1.17 -27.12
C THR A 159 0.32 0.95 -28.19
N GLY A 160 -0.67 1.84 -28.25
CA GLY A 160 -1.88 1.66 -29.07
C GLY A 160 -3.00 0.88 -28.41
N VAL A 161 -2.74 0.27 -27.26
CA VAL A 161 -3.70 -0.58 -26.59
C VAL A 161 -4.74 0.28 -25.89
N ARG A 162 -5.99 0.22 -26.37
CA ARG A 162 -7.12 1.02 -25.88
C ARG A 162 -8.21 0.20 -25.19
N SER A 163 -8.06 -1.11 -25.05
CA SER A 163 -8.99 -1.95 -24.31
C SER A 163 -8.35 -2.42 -23.00
N PHE A 164 -9.15 -2.63 -21.95
CA PHE A 164 -8.62 -3.23 -20.71
C PHE A 164 -8.18 -4.67 -20.93
N GLY A 165 -8.95 -5.43 -21.73
CA GLY A 165 -8.73 -6.86 -22.00
C GLY A 165 -7.46 -7.17 -22.77
N ASP A 166 -6.84 -6.17 -23.42
CA ASP A 166 -5.57 -6.30 -24.14
C ASP A 166 -4.37 -5.80 -23.33
N LEU A 167 -4.58 -5.20 -22.14
CA LEU A 167 -3.48 -4.79 -21.27
C LEU A 167 -2.84 -6.02 -20.62
N ARG A 168 -1.51 -6.02 -20.59
CA ARG A 168 -0.65 -7.11 -20.15
C ARG A 168 0.45 -6.55 -19.26
N GLN A 169 1.14 -7.44 -18.54
CA GLN A 169 2.22 -7.05 -17.63
C GLN A 169 3.31 -6.21 -18.33
N HIS A 170 3.74 -6.60 -19.53
CA HIS A 170 4.83 -5.93 -20.23
C HIS A 170 4.54 -4.45 -20.54
N HIS A 171 3.29 -4.09 -20.88
CA HIS A 171 2.89 -2.68 -21.07
C HIS A 171 3.11 -1.82 -19.82
N LEU A 172 2.87 -2.40 -18.63
CA LEU A 172 3.08 -1.72 -17.37
C LEU A 172 4.57 -1.60 -17.05
N ASP A 173 5.34 -2.64 -17.33
CA ASP A 173 6.78 -2.67 -17.11
C ASP A 173 7.52 -1.68 -18.02
N GLU A 174 7.16 -1.61 -19.29
CA GLU A 174 7.66 -0.63 -20.24
C GLU A 174 7.39 0.81 -19.79
N MET A 175 6.18 1.09 -19.30
CA MET A 175 5.85 2.42 -18.77
C MET A 175 6.70 2.76 -17.54
N ILE A 176 6.91 1.82 -16.62
CA ILE A 176 7.77 2.03 -15.45
C ILE A 176 9.24 2.22 -15.86
N ALA A 177 9.73 1.46 -16.84
CA ALA A 177 11.06 1.65 -17.40
C ALA A 177 11.20 3.04 -18.03
N GLY A 178 10.19 3.51 -18.78
CA GLY A 178 10.15 4.85 -19.33
C GLY A 178 10.14 5.95 -18.26
N VAL A 179 9.44 5.73 -17.13
CA VAL A 179 9.46 6.65 -15.98
C VAL A 179 10.87 6.75 -15.40
N ASP A 180 11.58 5.63 -15.26
CA ASP A 180 12.94 5.61 -14.72
C ASP A 180 13.95 6.22 -15.69
N ALA A 181 13.82 5.93 -16.99
CA ALA A 181 14.65 6.54 -18.03
C ALA A 181 14.48 8.06 -18.06
N PHE A 182 13.23 8.55 -18.06
CA PHE A 182 12.94 9.99 -18.02
C PHE A 182 13.48 10.64 -16.74
N ALA A 183 13.36 9.95 -15.60
CA ALA A 183 13.87 10.43 -14.31
C ALA A 183 15.40 10.53 -14.25
N ALA A 184 16.12 9.74 -15.06
CA ALA A 184 17.57 9.72 -15.13
C ALA A 184 18.17 10.75 -16.11
N ARG A 185 17.34 11.45 -16.89
CA ARG A 185 17.81 12.47 -17.83
C ARG A 185 18.45 13.66 -17.10
N HIS A 186 19.47 14.25 -17.70
CA HIS A 186 20.18 15.42 -17.15
C HIS A 186 19.46 16.75 -17.42
N ASP A 187 18.61 16.79 -18.45
CA ASP A 187 17.94 17.99 -18.95
C ASP A 187 16.51 18.17 -18.37
N THR A 188 16.14 17.43 -17.33
CA THR A 188 14.77 17.45 -16.78
C THR A 188 14.36 18.80 -16.21
N HIS A 189 15.34 19.61 -15.79
CA HIS A 189 15.13 20.98 -15.29
C HIS A 189 14.50 21.91 -16.35
N ILE A 190 14.64 21.58 -17.64
CA ILE A 190 14.00 22.30 -18.75
C ILE A 190 12.48 22.10 -18.76
N PHE A 191 12.00 20.97 -18.22
CA PHE A 191 10.57 20.60 -18.26
C PHE A 191 9.88 20.66 -16.89
N ARG A 192 10.66 20.64 -15.81
CA ARG A 192 10.18 20.49 -14.43
C ARG A 192 10.56 21.67 -13.57
N ASN A 193 9.63 22.09 -12.72
CA ASN A 193 9.88 23.15 -11.76
C ASN A 193 10.79 22.63 -10.63
N GLU A 194 11.76 23.44 -10.19
CA GLU A 194 12.67 23.14 -9.07
C GLU A 194 11.95 22.84 -7.76
N LYS A 195 10.73 23.36 -7.56
CA LYS A 195 9.90 23.08 -6.39
C LYS A 195 9.29 21.67 -6.41
N GLU A 196 9.31 20.99 -7.56
CA GLU A 196 8.84 19.62 -7.65
C GLU A 196 9.82 18.68 -6.95
N ARG A 197 9.28 17.70 -6.22
CA ARG A 197 10.09 16.66 -5.57
C ARG A 197 10.59 15.66 -6.63
N PHE A 198 11.56 16.06 -7.44
CA PHE A 198 12.12 15.27 -8.54
C PHE A 198 13.53 14.74 -8.19
N PRO A 199 13.94 13.54 -8.66
CA PRO A 199 13.15 12.54 -9.39
C PRO A 199 12.26 11.68 -8.48
N ALA A 200 12.57 11.60 -7.19
CA ALA A 200 11.98 10.59 -6.29
C ALA A 200 10.45 10.69 -6.13
N GLY A 201 9.90 11.91 -6.06
CA GLY A 201 8.46 12.13 -5.97
C GLY A 201 7.73 11.85 -7.28
N PHE A 202 8.34 12.17 -8.42
CA PHE A 202 7.85 11.81 -9.76
C PHE A 202 7.75 10.29 -9.90
N GLN A 203 8.86 9.56 -9.70
CA GLN A 203 8.91 8.10 -9.79
C GLN A 203 7.90 7.45 -8.84
N ARG A 204 7.85 7.92 -7.58
CA ARG A 204 6.89 7.40 -6.59
C ARG A 204 5.44 7.60 -7.04
N SER A 205 5.10 8.79 -7.54
CA SER A 205 3.74 9.11 -8.00
C SER A 205 3.31 8.20 -9.15
N TRP A 206 4.18 7.97 -10.13
CA TRP A 206 3.90 7.08 -11.26
C TRP A 206 3.80 5.62 -10.86
N ARG A 207 4.71 5.13 -10.02
CA ARG A 207 4.65 3.75 -9.50
C ARG A 207 3.36 3.49 -8.74
N VAL A 208 2.90 4.44 -7.92
CA VAL A 208 1.62 4.31 -7.20
C VAL A 208 0.45 4.20 -8.18
N LYS A 209 0.34 5.10 -9.16
CA LYS A 209 -0.77 5.09 -10.12
C LYS A 209 -0.76 3.83 -11.00
N THR A 210 0.41 3.43 -11.49
CA THR A 210 0.58 2.21 -12.30
C THR A 210 0.21 0.97 -11.51
N ARG A 211 0.58 0.92 -10.22
CA ARG A 211 0.23 -0.20 -9.34
C ARG A 211 -1.25 -0.27 -9.01
N VAL A 212 -1.94 0.87 -8.93
CA VAL A 212 -3.41 0.88 -8.84
C VAL A 212 -4.01 0.24 -10.09
N LEU A 213 -3.57 0.63 -11.29
CA LEU A 213 -4.01 0.01 -12.54
C LEU A 213 -3.70 -1.50 -12.56
N GLN A 214 -2.48 -1.90 -12.22
CA GLN A 214 -2.07 -3.32 -12.15
C GLN A 214 -2.98 -4.13 -11.24
N LEU A 215 -3.35 -3.59 -10.07
CA LEU A 215 -4.24 -4.27 -9.13
C LEU A 215 -5.64 -4.46 -9.73
N LEU A 216 -6.19 -3.44 -10.38
CA LEU A 216 -7.51 -3.52 -11.00
C LEU A 216 -7.53 -4.50 -12.17
N LEU A 217 -6.49 -4.47 -13.01
CA LEU A 217 -6.34 -5.43 -14.11
C LEU A 217 -6.23 -6.87 -13.60
N PHE A 218 -5.51 -7.10 -12.50
CA PHE A 218 -5.40 -8.41 -11.87
C PHE A 218 -6.75 -8.91 -11.36
N GLN A 219 -7.52 -8.05 -10.67
CA GLN A 219 -8.86 -8.40 -10.20
C GLN A 219 -9.83 -8.70 -11.35
N ASN A 220 -9.66 -8.02 -12.49
CA ASN A 220 -10.41 -8.25 -13.71
C ASN A 220 -9.91 -9.47 -14.52
N GLY A 221 -8.98 -10.26 -13.98
CA GLY A 221 -8.50 -11.50 -14.62
C GLY A 221 -7.58 -11.29 -15.83
N ASN A 222 -7.04 -10.08 -16.02
CA ASN A 222 -6.04 -9.85 -17.07
C ASN A 222 -4.72 -10.54 -16.72
N ASP A 223 -3.92 -10.84 -17.74
CA ASP A 223 -2.57 -11.39 -17.60
C ASP A 223 -1.57 -10.32 -17.11
N VAL A 224 -1.69 -10.02 -15.81
CA VAL A 224 -0.82 -9.12 -15.06
C VAL A 224 -0.42 -9.77 -13.74
N ILE A 225 0.79 -9.47 -13.28
CA ILE A 225 1.28 -9.97 -12.00
C ILE A 225 0.52 -9.26 -10.87
N ARG A 226 0.07 -10.02 -9.89
CA ARG A 226 -0.54 -9.47 -8.68
C ARG A 226 0.44 -8.50 -8.00
N PRO A 227 0.09 -7.22 -7.83
CA PRO A 227 1.01 -6.27 -7.19
C PRO A 227 1.22 -6.67 -5.74
N GLN A 228 2.45 -7.05 -5.39
CA GLN A 228 2.78 -7.34 -4.00
C GLN A 228 2.71 -6.06 -3.18
N ILE A 229 1.92 -6.01 -2.12
CA ILE A 229 1.99 -4.93 -1.12
C ILE A 229 3.33 -5.07 -0.39
N ILE A 230 4.39 -4.55 -0.99
CA ILE A 230 5.62 -4.25 -0.28
C ILE A 230 5.20 -3.22 0.76
N GLN A 231 5.10 -3.66 2.02
CA GLN A 231 5.12 -2.72 3.13
C GLN A 231 6.51 -2.12 3.10
N ASP A 232 6.66 -1.07 2.30
CA ASP A 232 7.85 -0.27 2.24
C ASP A 232 7.98 0.38 3.62
N LYS A 233 8.60 -0.36 4.53
CA LYS A 233 8.85 0.07 5.89
C LYS A 233 9.81 1.23 5.75
N ARG A 234 9.23 2.44 5.88
CA ARG A 234 9.87 3.76 5.87
C ARG A 234 11.39 3.65 5.91
N LYS A 235 12.07 4.07 4.83
CA LYS A 235 13.52 4.30 4.83
C LYS A 235 13.91 4.92 6.18
N PRO A 236 14.93 4.37 6.87
CA PRO A 236 15.36 4.93 8.15
C PRO A 236 15.60 6.43 7.98
N ILE A 237 14.88 7.24 8.74
CA ILE A 237 15.14 8.67 8.79
C ILE A 237 16.53 8.82 9.41
N ALA A 238 17.42 9.55 8.74
CA ALA A 238 18.75 9.83 9.25
C ALA A 238 18.62 10.43 10.66
N SER A 239 19.38 9.88 11.61
CA SER A 239 19.35 10.39 12.98
C SER A 239 20.03 11.76 13.04
N PRO A 240 19.47 12.73 13.78
CA PRO A 240 20.15 14.01 14.00
C PRO A 240 21.41 13.88 14.88
N ARG A 241 21.58 12.76 15.57
CA ARG A 241 22.77 12.40 16.37
C ARG A 241 23.23 11.00 15.96
N PRO A 242 24.03 10.86 14.88
CA PRO A 242 24.49 9.57 14.38
C PRO A 242 25.41 8.84 15.38
N ASP A 243 26.19 9.62 16.14
CA ASP A 243 27.05 9.19 17.25
C ASP A 243 26.29 8.39 18.32
N LEU A 244 25.13 8.88 18.76
CA LEU A 244 24.28 8.17 19.73
C LEU A 244 23.49 7.04 19.07
N GLN A 245 23.06 7.23 17.82
CA GLN A 245 22.27 6.26 17.09
C GLN A 245 23.03 4.97 16.79
N GLU A 246 24.36 5.04 16.62
CA GLU A 246 25.22 3.89 16.39
C GLU A 246 25.09 2.85 17.51
N TRP A 247 25.18 3.29 18.77
CA TRP A 247 25.03 2.43 19.94
C TRP A 247 23.62 1.82 20.04
N ALA A 248 22.60 2.62 19.74
CA ALA A 248 21.22 2.12 19.66
C ALA A 248 21.08 1.03 18.57
N ASN A 249 21.70 1.23 17.40
CA ASN A 249 21.69 0.24 16.31
C ASN A 249 22.43 -1.04 16.70
N ARG A 250 23.59 -0.93 17.35
CA ARG A 250 24.35 -2.07 17.88
C ARG A 250 23.53 -2.89 18.88
N TRP A 251 22.81 -2.21 19.77
CA TRP A 251 21.91 -2.87 20.72
C TRP A 251 20.75 -3.57 20.01
N LEU A 252 20.10 -2.89 19.06
CA LEU A 252 19.00 -3.46 18.28
C LEU A 252 19.44 -4.69 17.49
N GLU A 253 20.63 -4.69 16.91
CA GLU A 253 21.19 -5.85 16.18
C GLU A 253 21.34 -7.07 17.10
N ARG A 254 21.89 -6.88 18.30
CA ARG A 254 21.93 -7.95 19.31
C ARG A 254 20.54 -8.46 19.68
N LYS A 255 19.54 -7.58 19.75
CA LYS A 255 18.15 -7.97 20.06
C LYS A 255 17.46 -8.70 18.90
N ARG A 256 17.88 -8.52 17.64
CA ARG A 256 17.34 -9.26 16.49
C ARG A 256 17.58 -10.76 16.58
N VAL A 257 18.64 -11.18 17.26
CA VAL A 257 18.98 -12.59 17.45
C VAL A 257 17.93 -13.31 18.33
N SER A 258 17.31 -12.61 19.28
CA SER A 258 16.43 -13.22 20.29
C SER A 258 14.97 -12.78 20.23
N LEU A 259 14.66 -11.65 19.58
CA LEU A 259 13.31 -11.08 19.57
C LEU A 259 12.71 -11.09 18.16
N ALA A 260 11.38 -11.25 18.12
CA ALA A 260 10.63 -11.13 16.87
C ALA A 260 10.83 -9.75 16.22
N ARG A 261 10.92 -9.72 14.89
CA ARG A 261 11.13 -8.50 14.09
C ARG A 261 10.21 -7.32 14.46
N PRO A 262 8.88 -7.49 14.66
CA PRO A 262 8.01 -6.37 15.04
C PRO A 262 8.38 -5.73 16.39
N THR A 263 8.86 -6.53 17.34
CA THR A 263 9.31 -6.06 18.64
C THR A 263 10.54 -5.17 18.49
N VAL A 264 11.53 -5.62 17.72
CA VAL A 264 12.74 -4.84 17.45
C VAL A 264 12.42 -3.55 16.68
N ASP A 265 11.50 -3.61 15.71
CA ASP A 265 11.04 -2.42 14.99
C ASP A 265 10.42 -1.38 15.94
N HIS A 266 9.61 -1.83 16.92
CA HIS A 266 9.07 -0.94 17.95
C HIS A 266 10.16 -0.35 18.85
N MET A 267 11.18 -1.15 19.20
CA MET A 267 12.32 -0.67 19.98
C MET A 267 13.12 0.40 19.20
N ALA A 268 13.33 0.18 17.90
CA ALA A 268 14.00 1.14 17.02
C ALA A 268 13.26 2.48 16.93
N VAL A 269 11.92 2.44 16.88
CA VAL A 269 11.10 3.66 16.94
C VAL A 269 11.29 4.39 18.27
N SER A 270 11.28 3.69 19.40
CA SER A 270 11.52 4.29 20.72
C SER A 270 12.88 4.97 20.80
N MET A 271 13.93 4.31 20.31
CA MET A 271 15.28 4.88 20.28
C MET A 271 15.36 6.14 19.41
N ARG A 272 14.72 6.14 18.24
CA ARG A 272 14.68 7.34 17.39
C ARG A 272 14.06 8.53 18.11
N HIS A 273 12.93 8.33 18.78
CA HIS A 273 12.27 9.41 19.55
C HIS A 273 13.17 9.91 20.69
N PHE A 274 13.88 9.03 21.38
CA PHE A 274 14.82 9.42 22.44
C PHE A 274 16.01 10.22 21.90
N VAL A 275 16.64 9.75 20.82
CA VAL A 275 17.77 10.45 20.20
C VAL A 275 17.33 11.81 19.64
N THR A 276 16.14 11.90 19.05
CA THR A 276 15.55 13.19 18.63
C THR A 276 15.30 14.12 19.83
N TYR A 277 14.82 13.60 20.96
CA TYR A 277 14.66 14.39 22.18
C TYR A 277 16.00 14.95 22.66
N LEU A 278 17.05 14.11 22.76
CA LEU A 278 18.39 14.57 23.15
C LEU A 278 18.91 15.65 22.21
N SER A 279 18.77 15.45 20.89
CA SER A 279 19.21 16.42 19.90
C SER A 279 18.50 17.77 19.97
N THR A 280 17.22 17.79 20.35
CA THR A 280 16.38 19.01 20.24
C THR A 280 16.22 19.74 21.57
N ARG A 281 16.15 19.01 22.68
CA ARG A 281 15.89 19.58 24.01
C ARG A 281 17.12 19.59 24.91
N ARG A 282 18.09 18.70 24.69
CA ARG A 282 19.24 18.48 25.59
C ARG A 282 20.55 18.30 24.79
N PRO A 283 20.93 19.28 23.94
CA PRO A 283 22.08 19.13 23.05
C PRO A 283 23.43 19.06 23.79
N SER A 284 23.49 19.53 25.04
CA SER A 284 24.68 19.46 25.90
C SER A 284 25.06 18.03 26.31
N ILE A 285 24.15 17.06 26.17
CA ILE A 285 24.42 15.65 26.46
C ILE A 285 25.19 15.05 25.30
N LEU A 286 26.45 14.72 25.55
CA LEU A 286 27.36 14.18 24.54
C LEU A 286 27.35 12.66 24.51
N ASN A 287 27.14 12.02 25.67
CA ASN A 287 27.15 10.57 25.80
C ASN A 287 26.05 10.07 26.74
N PHE A 288 25.89 8.74 26.86
CA PHE A 288 24.82 8.16 27.68
C PHE A 288 25.13 8.12 29.19
N ALA A 289 26.40 8.28 29.60
CA ALA A 289 26.79 8.32 31.01
C ALA A 289 26.31 9.60 31.70
N ASP A 290 26.13 10.69 30.94
CA ASP A 290 25.57 11.95 31.44
C ASP A 290 24.05 11.86 31.73
N ILE A 291 23.41 10.72 31.45
CA ILE A 291 21.98 10.53 31.70
C ILE A 291 21.76 10.17 33.17
N ASN A 292 21.19 11.12 33.91
CA ASN A 292 20.76 10.94 35.29
C ASN A 292 19.22 10.78 35.40
N PRO A 293 18.70 10.37 36.58
CA PRO A 293 17.26 10.26 36.82
C PRO A 293 16.47 11.54 36.54
N GLU A 294 17.05 12.72 36.79
CA GLU A 294 16.42 14.02 36.54
C GLU A 294 16.18 14.28 35.05
N LEU A 295 17.19 14.00 34.21
CA LEU A 295 17.10 14.07 32.75
C LEU A 295 16.09 13.06 32.21
N PHE A 296 16.08 11.85 32.78
CA PHE A 296 15.12 10.84 32.38
C PHE A 296 13.68 11.22 32.75
N ASN A 297 13.48 11.85 33.92
CA ASN A 297 12.19 12.42 34.31
C ASN A 297 11.75 13.56 33.39
N ASP A 298 12.68 14.36 32.88
CA ASP A 298 12.39 15.36 31.84
C ASP A 298 11.98 14.71 30.51
N TYR A 299 12.63 13.60 30.12
CA TYR A 299 12.19 12.80 28.97
C TYR A 299 10.79 12.21 29.16
N LEU A 300 10.47 11.71 30.36
CA LEU A 300 9.12 11.22 30.68
C LEU A 300 8.06 12.31 30.55
N ARG A 301 8.36 13.54 30.99
CA ARG A 301 7.50 14.72 30.79
C ARG A 301 7.35 15.06 29.32
N HIS A 302 8.44 15.02 28.55
CA HIS A 302 8.40 15.25 27.10
C HIS A 302 7.47 14.24 26.39
N LEU A 303 7.51 12.96 26.76
CA LEU A 303 6.63 11.93 26.19
C LEU A 303 5.13 12.18 26.44
N GLN A 304 4.76 13.01 27.42
CA GLN A 304 3.35 13.34 27.67
C GLN A 304 2.78 14.26 26.58
N PHE A 305 3.61 15.10 26.00
CA PHE A 305 3.23 16.08 24.96
C PHE A 305 3.62 15.63 23.55
N ASP A 306 4.30 14.48 23.41
CA ASP A 306 4.64 13.94 22.10
C ASP A 306 3.37 13.51 21.35
N ILE A 307 3.28 13.89 20.08
CA ILE A 307 2.09 13.70 19.24
C ILE A 307 2.37 12.57 18.26
N ALA A 308 1.46 11.61 18.20
CA ALA A 308 1.52 10.57 17.20
C ALA A 308 1.23 11.16 15.81
N THR A 309 2.26 11.27 14.97
CA THR A 309 2.21 11.80 13.58
C THR A 309 1.05 11.26 12.73
N ARG A 310 0.60 10.03 12.97
CA ARG A 310 -0.52 9.42 12.22
C ARG A 310 -1.89 9.88 12.69
N THR A 311 -2.08 10.10 13.98
CA THR A 311 -3.40 10.36 14.58
C THR A 311 -3.57 11.81 15.00
N GLY A 312 -2.50 12.61 15.05
CA GLY A 312 -2.53 13.98 15.58
C GLY A 312 -2.81 14.06 17.08
N ALA A 313 -3.00 12.92 17.74
CA ALA A 313 -3.33 12.81 19.16
C ALA A 313 -2.07 12.56 20.01
N PRO A 314 -2.09 12.96 21.30
CA PRO A 314 -1.04 12.61 22.25
C PRO A 314 -0.80 11.09 22.34
N LEU A 315 0.42 10.68 22.69
CA LEU A 315 0.74 9.28 22.90
C LEU A 315 -0.11 8.64 23.99
N SER A 316 -0.67 7.45 23.70
CA SER A 316 -1.35 6.65 24.71
C SER A 316 -0.42 6.27 25.87
N ILE A 317 -0.99 6.01 27.05
CA ILE A 317 -0.24 5.55 28.24
C ILE A 317 0.65 4.33 27.91
N ASN A 318 0.14 3.37 27.14
CA ASN A 318 0.90 2.18 26.73
C ASN A 318 2.10 2.54 25.84
N ALA A 319 1.93 3.47 24.91
CA ALA A 319 3.01 3.92 24.04
C ALA A 319 4.09 4.67 24.82
N ARG A 320 3.69 5.52 25.78
CA ARG A 320 4.63 6.23 26.67
C ARG A 320 5.44 5.24 27.52
N ARG A 321 4.78 4.27 28.17
CA ARG A 321 5.46 3.20 28.94
C ARG A 321 6.40 2.37 28.07
N ALA A 322 5.96 1.93 26.90
CA ALA A 322 6.76 1.10 26.01
C ALA A 322 8.03 1.83 25.56
N ARG A 323 7.93 3.13 25.22
CA ARG A 323 9.07 3.95 24.83
C ARG A 323 10.05 4.16 25.98
N ALA A 324 9.56 4.65 27.11
CA ALA A 324 10.38 4.85 28.30
C ALA A 324 11.07 3.56 28.75
N GLY A 325 10.32 2.46 28.85
CA GLY A 325 10.87 1.16 29.24
C GLY A 325 11.90 0.62 28.24
N THR A 326 11.74 0.88 26.94
CA THR A 326 12.74 0.51 25.93
C THR A 326 14.05 1.26 26.16
N VAL A 327 13.99 2.58 26.38
CA VAL A 327 15.19 3.41 26.61
C VAL A 327 15.88 3.00 27.90
N ALA A 328 15.12 2.83 28.99
CA ALA A 328 15.69 2.38 30.27
C ALA A 328 16.37 1.01 30.13
N LYS A 329 15.75 0.08 29.40
CA LYS A 329 16.35 -1.23 29.11
C LYS A 329 17.61 -1.12 28.27
N PHE A 330 17.64 -0.24 27.27
CA PHE A 330 18.85 0.02 26.48
C PHE A 330 20.00 0.52 27.35
N LEU A 331 19.74 1.49 28.23
CA LEU A 331 20.75 2.04 29.13
C LEU A 331 21.24 1.02 30.14
N SER A 332 20.33 0.23 30.72
CA SER A 332 20.67 -0.86 31.64
C SER A 332 21.43 -2.00 30.96
N ASP A 333 21.06 -2.38 29.74
CA ASP A 333 21.76 -3.42 28.97
C ASP A 333 23.16 -2.94 28.58
N GLY A 334 23.31 -1.67 28.19
CA GLY A 334 24.62 -1.08 27.88
C GLY A 334 25.54 -1.06 29.10
N ALA A 335 25.00 -0.71 30.27
CA ALA A 335 25.71 -0.79 31.54
C ALA A 335 26.15 -2.23 31.88
N ALA A 336 25.23 -3.19 31.76
CA ALA A 336 25.51 -4.61 32.05
C ALA A 336 26.47 -5.27 31.05
N TRP A 337 26.69 -4.65 29.89
CA TRP A 337 27.66 -5.10 28.89
C TRP A 337 28.97 -4.33 28.93
N ASP A 338 29.18 -3.53 29.98
CA ASP A 338 30.36 -2.69 30.20
C ASP A 338 30.68 -1.81 28.97
N TRP A 339 29.64 -1.26 28.33
CA TRP A 339 29.84 -0.34 27.22
C TRP A 339 30.38 1.01 27.73
N PRO A 340 31.35 1.60 27.01
CA PRO A 340 31.92 2.88 27.41
C PRO A 340 30.87 3.98 27.33
N ASN A 341 30.92 4.92 28.27
CA ASN A 341 30.01 6.07 28.35
C ASN A 341 28.53 5.69 28.49
N PHE A 342 28.24 4.64 29.26
CA PHE A 342 26.90 4.29 29.73
C PHE A 342 26.77 4.53 31.24
N PRO A 343 25.54 4.72 31.74
CA PRO A 343 25.30 4.93 33.16
C PRO A 343 25.65 3.68 33.97
N THR A 344 26.25 3.83 35.14
CA THR A 344 26.66 2.70 36.01
C THR A 344 25.53 2.16 36.88
N ARG A 345 24.39 2.87 36.94
CA ARG A 345 23.22 2.51 37.76
C ARG A 345 21.93 2.58 36.92
N PRO A 346 20.91 1.77 37.25
CA PRO A 346 19.59 1.90 36.63
C PRO A 346 18.99 3.29 36.83
N ILE A 347 18.50 3.90 35.74
CA ILE A 347 18.00 5.28 35.73
C ILE A 347 16.48 5.36 36.00
N LEU A 348 15.76 4.26 35.75
CA LEU A 348 14.31 4.21 35.86
C LEU A 348 13.89 3.18 36.90
N ASP A 349 13.17 3.61 37.92
CA ASP A 349 12.41 2.69 38.75
C ASP A 349 11.11 2.30 37.99
N PRO A 350 10.78 1.01 37.86
CA PRO A 350 9.51 0.58 37.27
C PRO A 350 8.25 1.25 37.86
N ASN A 351 8.33 1.72 39.12
CA ASN A 351 7.27 2.45 39.82
C ASN A 351 7.03 3.86 39.28
N ASP A 352 8.02 4.47 38.63
CA ASP A 352 7.91 5.82 38.04
C ASP A 352 7.07 5.81 36.74
N LEU A 353 6.84 4.64 36.17
CA LEU A 353 6.07 4.51 34.94
C LEU A 353 4.56 4.68 35.21
N PRO A 354 3.82 5.40 34.34
CA PRO A 354 2.39 5.66 34.53
C PRO A 354 1.57 4.38 34.78
N LYS A 355 0.83 4.29 35.88
CA LYS A 355 0.08 3.07 36.23
C LYS A 355 -0.91 2.70 35.11
N LEU A 356 -0.91 1.41 34.74
CA LEU A 356 -1.88 0.88 33.79
C LEU A 356 -3.15 0.52 34.53
N ALA A 357 -4.29 0.98 34.03
CA ALA A 357 -5.57 0.45 34.47
C ALA A 357 -5.60 -1.06 34.20
N HIS A 358 -6.02 -1.84 35.19
CA HIS A 358 -6.26 -3.27 35.02
C HIS A 358 -7.25 -3.48 33.88
N ARG A 359 -6.82 -4.16 32.82
CA ARG A 359 -7.70 -4.49 31.70
C ARG A 359 -8.58 -5.67 32.10
N VAL A 360 -9.87 -5.42 32.29
CA VAL A 360 -10.86 -6.48 32.43
C VAL A 360 -11.05 -7.14 31.05
N PRO A 361 -10.97 -8.49 30.94
CA PRO A 361 -11.31 -9.19 29.70
C PRO A 361 -12.73 -8.81 29.25
N ARG A 362 -12.86 -8.26 28.03
CA ARG A 362 -14.16 -7.95 27.43
C ARG A 362 -14.65 -9.17 26.67
N PHE A 363 -15.44 -10.00 27.34
CA PHE A 363 -16.23 -11.04 26.67
C PHE A 363 -17.27 -10.39 25.76
N ILE A 364 -17.63 -11.10 24.70
CA ILE A 364 -18.73 -10.70 23.83
C ILE A 364 -20.02 -11.21 24.50
N PRO A 365 -20.98 -10.34 24.85
CA PRO A 365 -22.27 -10.80 25.37
C PRO A 365 -22.96 -11.75 24.39
N GLU A 366 -23.71 -12.73 24.91
CA GLU A 366 -24.28 -13.81 24.11
C GLU A 366 -25.24 -13.31 23.02
N ASP A 367 -26.02 -12.27 23.32
CA ASP A 367 -26.93 -11.62 22.37
C ASP A 367 -26.15 -10.97 21.21
N GLN A 368 -25.02 -10.34 21.51
CA GLN A 368 -24.15 -9.72 20.51
C GLN A 368 -23.48 -10.77 19.62
N LEU A 369 -23.02 -11.86 20.24
CA LEU A 369 -22.40 -12.98 19.53
C LEU A 369 -23.41 -13.70 18.64
N SER A 370 -24.63 -13.92 19.14
CA SER A 370 -25.72 -14.55 18.39
C SER A 370 -26.06 -13.75 17.13
N ARG A 371 -26.16 -12.41 17.25
CA ARG A 371 -26.41 -11.54 16.09
C ARG A 371 -25.26 -11.58 15.08
N LEU A 372 -24.02 -11.57 15.53
CA LEU A 372 -22.85 -11.70 14.65
C LEU A 372 -22.88 -13.02 13.88
N MET A 373 -23.24 -14.10 14.55
CA MET A 373 -23.22 -15.45 13.99
C MET A 373 -24.38 -15.70 13.03
N ALA A 374 -25.54 -15.09 13.28
CA ALA A 374 -26.65 -15.10 12.34
C ALA A 374 -26.33 -14.35 11.03
N GLN A 375 -25.48 -13.34 11.07
CA GLN A 375 -25.05 -12.56 9.89
C GLN A 375 -23.82 -13.17 9.17
N LEU A 376 -23.14 -14.12 9.79
CA LEU A 376 -21.93 -14.70 9.22
C LEU A 376 -22.16 -15.41 7.85
N PRO A 377 -23.30 -16.11 7.62
CA PRO A 377 -23.61 -16.70 6.32
C PRO A 377 -23.73 -15.69 5.17
N SER A 378 -24.14 -14.44 5.45
CA SER A 378 -24.35 -13.42 4.42
C SER A 378 -23.07 -12.72 3.95
N LEU A 379 -21.90 -13.09 4.51
CA LEU A 379 -20.61 -12.60 4.01
C LEU A 379 -20.31 -13.19 2.62
N GLU A 380 -19.69 -12.43 1.73
CA GLU A 380 -19.33 -12.95 0.39
C GLU A 380 -17.99 -13.70 0.37
N CYS A 381 -17.03 -13.32 1.23
CA CYS A 381 -15.68 -13.91 1.26
C CYS A 381 -15.64 -15.13 2.21
N GLU A 382 -15.56 -16.34 1.66
CA GLU A 382 -15.49 -17.61 2.42
C GLU A 382 -14.31 -17.63 3.43
N PHE A 383 -13.18 -17.01 3.08
CA PHE A 383 -12.04 -16.90 4.00
C PHE A 383 -12.34 -16.03 5.23
N GLN A 384 -13.16 -14.99 5.09
CA GLN A 384 -13.59 -14.18 6.24
C GLN A 384 -14.53 -14.99 7.15
N LYS A 385 -15.46 -15.77 6.56
CA LYS A 385 -16.32 -16.68 7.31
C LYS A 385 -15.50 -17.66 8.12
N ALA A 386 -14.58 -18.38 7.46
CA ALA A 386 -13.70 -19.35 8.09
C ALA A 386 -12.87 -18.72 9.22
N ALA A 387 -12.26 -17.55 8.98
CA ALA A 387 -11.47 -16.86 10.00
C ALA A 387 -12.29 -16.45 11.24
N LEU A 388 -13.52 -15.97 11.05
CA LEU A 388 -14.42 -15.60 12.14
C LEU A 388 -14.92 -16.81 12.93
N LEU A 389 -15.22 -17.92 12.23
CA LEU A 389 -15.60 -19.18 12.85
C LEU A 389 -14.45 -19.73 13.69
N ILE A 390 -13.24 -19.84 13.11
CA ILE A 390 -12.05 -20.30 13.82
C ILE A 390 -11.80 -19.41 15.04
N ALA A 391 -11.86 -18.08 14.89
CA ALA A 391 -11.66 -17.16 16.00
C ALA A 391 -12.71 -17.31 17.11
N ARG A 392 -13.96 -17.63 16.77
CA ARG A 392 -15.02 -17.92 17.76
C ARG A 392 -14.68 -19.17 18.57
N TRP A 393 -14.41 -20.27 17.87
CA TRP A 393 -14.30 -21.60 18.49
C TRP A 393 -13.00 -21.81 19.24
N SER A 394 -11.89 -21.24 18.73
CA SER A 394 -10.57 -21.39 19.32
C SER A 394 -10.18 -20.25 20.28
N GLY A 395 -10.83 -19.08 20.18
CA GLY A 395 -10.36 -17.86 20.82
C GLY A 395 -9.00 -17.37 20.30
N ALA A 396 -8.53 -17.90 19.16
CA ALA A 396 -7.24 -17.57 18.58
C ALA A 396 -7.12 -16.08 18.24
N ARG A 397 -5.92 -15.53 18.43
CA ARG A 397 -5.62 -14.16 18.03
C ARG A 397 -5.59 -14.07 16.52
N ARG A 398 -5.90 -12.89 15.98
CA ARG A 398 -5.81 -12.62 14.53
C ARG A 398 -4.51 -13.11 13.89
N GLY A 399 -3.37 -12.88 14.54
CA GLY A 399 -2.07 -13.31 14.01
C GLY A 399 -1.85 -14.82 14.02
N GLU A 400 -2.54 -15.55 14.90
CA GLU A 400 -2.52 -17.01 14.95
C GLU A 400 -3.38 -17.56 13.81
N VAL A 401 -4.61 -17.06 13.65
CA VAL A 401 -5.52 -17.46 12.53
C VAL A 401 -4.89 -17.20 11.15
N ILE A 402 -4.23 -16.06 10.96
CA ILE A 402 -3.56 -15.72 9.68
C ILE A 402 -2.42 -16.70 9.34
N ARG A 403 -1.84 -17.37 10.34
CA ARG A 403 -0.68 -18.27 10.16
C ARG A 403 -1.07 -19.75 10.16
N LEU A 404 -2.36 -20.07 10.24
CA LEU A 404 -2.82 -21.44 10.16
C LEU A 404 -2.41 -22.04 8.80
N ARG A 405 -1.74 -23.19 8.86
CA ARG A 405 -1.40 -23.96 7.67
C ARG A 405 -2.58 -24.86 7.30
N LEU A 406 -2.72 -25.20 6.02
CA LEU A 406 -3.82 -26.05 5.57
C LEU A 406 -3.78 -27.47 6.17
N ASP A 407 -2.59 -27.93 6.55
CA ASP A 407 -2.35 -29.26 7.15
C ASP A 407 -2.36 -29.25 8.68
N CYS A 408 -2.86 -28.18 9.31
CA CYS A 408 -2.98 -28.13 10.77
C CYS A 408 -4.29 -28.74 11.31
N LEU A 409 -5.09 -29.36 10.44
CA LEU A 409 -6.39 -29.96 10.77
C LEU A 409 -6.26 -31.49 10.81
N ASP A 410 -6.49 -32.07 11.98
CA ASP A 410 -6.56 -33.52 12.17
C ASP A 410 -8.03 -33.98 12.12
N GLN A 411 -8.31 -35.05 11.36
CA GLN A 411 -9.63 -35.69 11.35
C GLN A 411 -9.64 -36.87 12.34
N TYR A 412 -10.64 -36.90 13.23
CA TYR A 412 -10.86 -38.02 14.15
C TYR A 412 -11.95 -38.97 13.60
N PRO A 413 -11.84 -40.29 13.82
CA PRO A 413 -12.82 -41.27 13.32
C PRO A 413 -14.18 -41.23 14.04
N ASP A 414 -14.23 -40.76 15.30
CA ASP A 414 -15.36 -40.97 16.21
C ASP A 414 -16.16 -39.68 16.53
N GLY A 415 -16.77 -39.05 15.53
CA GLY A 415 -17.77 -38.00 15.75
C GLY A 415 -19.18 -38.59 15.88
N PRO A 416 -19.97 -38.31 16.96
CA PRO A 416 -21.37 -38.69 17.00
C PRO A 416 -22.17 -37.85 16.00
N SER A 417 -23.04 -38.53 15.27
CA SER A 417 -23.97 -37.99 14.29
C SER A 417 -25.13 -37.24 14.96
N ASP A 418 -24.92 -35.97 15.29
CA ASP A 418 -25.94 -34.92 15.15
C ASP A 418 -25.28 -33.52 15.19
N CYS A 419 -25.73 -32.63 14.31
CA CYS A 419 -25.17 -31.30 13.95
C CYS A 419 -23.90 -31.30 13.07
N GLY A 420 -24.10 -31.05 11.77
CA GLY A 420 -23.06 -31.02 10.74
C GLY A 420 -22.08 -29.83 10.78
N TYR A 421 -21.16 -29.82 11.74
CA TYR A 421 -19.84 -29.17 11.63
C TYR A 421 -18.83 -29.89 12.55
N PRO A 422 -17.69 -30.41 12.04
CA PRO A 422 -16.75 -31.18 12.85
C PRO A 422 -15.96 -30.30 13.84
N LEU A 423 -15.91 -30.77 15.10
CA LEU A 423 -15.15 -30.20 16.20
C LEU A 423 -13.65 -30.55 16.05
N GLU A 424 -12.83 -29.62 15.54
CA GLU A 424 -11.38 -29.80 15.36
C GLU A 424 -10.51 -29.26 16.52
N ARG A 425 -9.58 -30.08 17.02
CA ARG A 425 -8.56 -29.68 18.00
C ARG A 425 -7.36 -29.09 17.27
N LEU A 426 -6.92 -27.89 17.63
CA LEU A 426 -5.74 -27.23 17.03
C LEU A 426 -4.45 -27.63 17.77
N CYS A 427 -3.54 -28.29 17.07
CA CYS A 427 -2.20 -28.61 17.58
C CYS A 427 -1.12 -27.84 16.80
N GLY A 428 -0.46 -26.90 17.47
CA GLY A 428 0.70 -26.19 16.94
C GLY A 428 1.48 -25.49 18.06
N ASN A 429 2.71 -25.98 18.30
CA ASN A 429 3.69 -25.61 19.33
C ASN A 429 3.35 -24.46 20.31
N ALA A 430 3.19 -24.90 21.57
CA ALA A 430 3.10 -24.16 22.84
C ALA A 430 1.72 -23.81 23.43
N SER A 431 0.59 -24.24 22.86
CA SER A 431 -0.70 -24.25 23.60
C SER A 431 -1.71 -25.20 22.95
N CYS A 432 -2.01 -26.34 23.60
CA CYS A 432 -3.11 -27.21 23.20
C CYS A 432 -4.46 -26.49 23.40
N LEU A 433 -5.23 -26.31 22.33
CA LEU A 433 -6.60 -25.79 22.39
C LEU A 433 -7.58 -26.96 22.35
N CYS A 434 -8.19 -27.30 23.49
CA CYS A 434 -9.31 -28.24 23.54
C CYS A 434 -10.62 -27.49 23.28
N MET A 435 -11.33 -27.86 22.24
CA MET A 435 -12.71 -27.42 22.04
C MET A 435 -13.63 -28.32 22.87
N THR A 436 -14.27 -27.76 23.89
CA THR A 436 -15.33 -28.44 24.66
C THR A 436 -16.56 -27.54 24.66
N THR A 437 -17.72 -28.12 24.38
CA THR A 437 -19.04 -27.48 24.41
C THR A 437 -19.50 -27.22 25.85
N PRO A 438 -20.17 -26.10 26.15
CA PRO A 438 -20.67 -25.81 27.50
C PRO A 438 -22.09 -26.35 27.65
N GLN A 439 -22.26 -27.66 27.84
CA GLN A 439 -23.54 -28.24 28.29
C GLN A 439 -23.33 -29.62 28.92
N GLY A 440 -23.63 -29.71 30.22
CA GLY A 440 -24.23 -30.90 30.85
C GLY A 440 -23.40 -32.18 31.01
N TYR A 441 -22.99 -32.43 32.25
CA TYR A 441 -22.81 -33.73 32.90
C TYR A 441 -22.84 -35.00 32.03
N CYS A 442 -21.71 -35.70 31.97
CA CYS A 442 -21.71 -37.14 31.72
C CYS A 442 -21.21 -37.84 32.99
N ALA A 443 -22.15 -38.41 33.75
CA ALA A 443 -21.83 -39.31 34.85
C ALA A 443 -21.14 -40.55 34.29
N LYS A 444 -19.87 -40.77 34.66
CA LYS A 444 -19.23 -42.07 34.44
C LYS A 444 -19.81 -43.06 35.44
N SER A 445 -20.60 -44.01 34.97
CA SER A 445 -20.77 -45.29 35.69
C SER A 445 -19.44 -46.04 35.61
N SER A 446 -18.69 -46.05 36.72
CA SER A 446 -17.48 -46.87 36.86
C SER A 446 -17.89 -48.31 37.16
N SER A 447 -17.59 -49.24 36.25
CA SER A 447 -17.32 -50.63 36.62
C SER A 447 -15.83 -50.76 36.96
N ASP A 448 -15.41 -50.11 38.04
CA ASP A 448 -14.36 -50.65 38.93
C ASP A 448 -14.17 -49.73 40.14
N GLY A 449 -14.06 -50.35 41.31
CA GLY A 449 -14.01 -49.67 42.59
C GLY A 449 -12.69 -48.93 42.80
N SER A 450 -12.69 -47.61 42.59
CA SER A 450 -11.77 -46.70 43.30
C SER A 450 -12.30 -45.26 43.26
N LYS A 451 -12.29 -44.60 44.43
CA LYS A 451 -12.93 -43.30 44.70
C LYS A 451 -12.48 -42.20 43.72
N PRO A 452 -13.37 -41.28 43.27
CA PRO A 452 -12.98 -40.16 42.44
C PRO A 452 -12.36 -39.02 43.28
N THR A 453 -11.13 -38.65 42.94
CA THR A 453 -10.49 -37.40 43.40
C THR A 453 -10.89 -36.26 42.47
N THR A 454 -11.55 -35.25 43.01
CA THR A 454 -12.03 -34.07 42.28
C THR A 454 -10.86 -33.20 41.79
N VAL A 455 -10.57 -33.20 40.49
CA VAL A 455 -9.69 -32.19 39.87
C VAL A 455 -10.55 -31.12 39.20
N ARG A 456 -10.59 -29.93 39.79
CA ARG A 456 -11.17 -28.71 39.20
C ARG A 456 -10.25 -28.22 38.07
N SER A 457 -10.67 -28.40 36.82
CA SER A 457 -10.09 -27.72 35.65
C SER A 457 -11.08 -26.67 35.16
N GLY A 458 -10.79 -25.40 35.45
CA GLY A 458 -11.50 -24.26 34.88
C GLY A 458 -10.53 -23.39 34.10
N MET A 459 -10.66 -23.36 32.77
CA MET A 459 -10.24 -22.23 31.91
C MET A 459 -10.61 -22.52 30.44
N THR A 460 -11.85 -22.21 30.07
CA THR A 460 -12.26 -22.09 28.66
C THR A 460 -12.02 -20.63 28.24
N ARG A 461 -11.04 -20.36 27.36
CA ARG A 461 -10.81 -19.01 26.82
C ARG A 461 -11.83 -18.71 25.72
N LEU A 462 -12.94 -18.07 26.09
CA LEU A 462 -13.96 -17.59 25.14
C LEU A 462 -13.48 -16.33 24.39
N ALA A 463 -13.95 -16.18 23.15
CA ALA A 463 -13.54 -15.12 22.22
C ALA A 463 -13.72 -13.69 22.78
N THR A 464 -12.78 -12.81 22.46
CA THR A 464 -12.83 -11.39 22.87
C THR A 464 -13.17 -10.48 21.69
N TRP A 465 -13.92 -9.39 21.96
CA TRP A 465 -14.32 -8.37 20.98
C TRP A 465 -13.16 -7.85 20.09
N SER A 466 -11.93 -7.85 20.61
CA SER A 466 -10.75 -7.36 19.88
C SER A 466 -10.34 -8.26 18.71
N ALA A 467 -10.58 -9.57 18.79
CA ALA A 467 -10.28 -10.52 17.71
C ALA A 467 -11.30 -10.38 16.57
N MET A 468 -12.59 -10.43 16.89
CA MET A 468 -13.68 -10.39 15.91
C MET A 468 -13.83 -9.03 15.22
N SER A 469 -13.70 -7.91 15.94
CA SER A 469 -13.76 -6.57 15.34
C SER A 469 -12.63 -6.29 14.34
N SER A 470 -11.45 -6.89 14.56
CA SER A 470 -10.31 -6.74 13.66
C SER A 470 -10.47 -7.50 12.33
N PHE A 471 -11.32 -8.53 12.28
CA PHE A 471 -11.65 -9.27 11.06
C PHE A 471 -12.81 -8.62 10.30
N ALA A 472 -13.82 -8.12 11.01
CA ALA A 472 -14.96 -7.41 10.42
C ALA A 472 -14.56 -6.06 9.79
N ALA A 473 -13.61 -5.32 10.38
CA ALA A 473 -13.15 -4.03 9.86
C ALA A 473 -12.19 -4.14 8.65
N ALA A 474 -11.74 -5.35 8.30
CA ALA A 474 -10.94 -5.59 7.10
C ALA A 474 -11.88 -5.81 5.90
N GLY A 475 -12.54 -4.75 5.44
CA GLY A 475 -13.47 -4.75 4.29
C GLY A 475 -12.81 -5.00 2.92
N GLY A 476 -11.97 -6.03 2.82
CA GLY A 476 -11.33 -6.46 1.59
C GLY A 476 -10.63 -7.80 1.84
N CYS A 477 -10.96 -8.81 1.02
CA CYS A 477 -10.44 -10.17 1.09
C CYS A 477 -8.91 -10.14 0.82
N ARG A 478 -8.09 -9.91 1.87
CA ARG A 478 -6.61 -9.91 1.79
C ARG A 478 -6.10 -11.34 1.92
N GLN A 479 -6.05 -12.07 0.80
CA GLN A 479 -5.22 -13.28 0.70
C GLN A 479 -3.74 -12.89 0.84
N THR A 480 -3.12 -13.28 1.95
CA THR A 480 -1.66 -13.43 2.03
C THR A 480 -1.39 -14.93 1.99
N ILE A 481 -1.46 -15.52 0.81
CA ILE A 481 -1.03 -16.90 0.60
C ILE A 481 0.44 -16.80 0.21
N CYS A 482 1.32 -17.05 1.17
CA CYS A 482 2.70 -17.41 0.87
C CYS A 482 2.68 -18.86 0.41
N TYR A 483 2.68 -19.10 -0.90
CA TYR A 483 3.15 -20.37 -1.42
C TYR A 483 4.68 -20.37 -1.28
N ASN A 484 5.17 -21.01 -0.22
CA ASN A 484 6.50 -21.61 -0.30
C ASN A 484 6.31 -22.95 -1.02
N THR A 485 6.84 -23.04 -2.24
CA THR A 485 7.23 -24.31 -2.86
C THR A 485 8.75 -24.39 -2.82
N PRO A 486 9.32 -25.61 -2.75
CA PRO A 486 10.60 -25.93 -2.10
C PRO A 486 11.81 -25.13 -2.57
#